data_AF-A0A1N7KF77-F1
#
_entry.id   AF-A0A1N7KF77-F1
#
_cell.length_a   1.000
_cell.length_b   1.000
_cell.length_c   1.000
_cell.angle_alpha   90.00
_cell.angle_beta   90.00
_cell.angle_gamma   90.00
#
_symmetry.space_group_name_H-M   'P 1'
#
loop_
_entity.id
_entity.type
_entity.pdbx_description
1 polymer ?
#
loop_
_entity_poly.entity_id
_entity_poly.type
_entity_poly.pdbx_seq_one_letter_code
_entity_poly.pdbx_strand_id
1 'polypeptide(L)'
;MKQLFLILGICILIHCQAVAQTYFEGYILYKYEYFSIDGKNISKQMHDLHPSEQHYYINQGNYVAYDQDQNLMQLYNAEGNQYFFKRGDGVYKLDAGDVSYKGSGYSLFEKQQKVLKYACKSVEKEGNLTYYSDLIRVDPMMFSNHNLGDWNAYLSVTGGALGIKSVIFHEDYYVEMTATKIEPKKLDQAQFDIEKILGIN
;
A
#
# COMPACT_ATOMS: atom_id res chain seq x y z
N MET A 1 -9.60 -14.29 -55.37
CA MET A 1 -10.26 -13.33 -54.44
C MET A 1 -11.05 -13.97 -53.30
N LYS A 2 -11.29 -15.30 -53.25
CA LYS A 2 -12.01 -15.96 -52.14
C LYS A 2 -11.12 -16.48 -51.01
N GLN A 3 -9.80 -16.56 -51.21
CA GLN A 3 -8.86 -17.04 -50.18
C GLN A 3 -8.22 -15.92 -49.34
N LEU A 4 -8.42 -14.65 -49.69
CA LEU A 4 -7.87 -13.51 -48.93
C LEU A 4 -8.77 -13.09 -47.75
N PHE A 5 -10.05 -13.45 -47.78
CA PHE A 5 -11.01 -13.13 -46.71
C PHE A 5 -10.98 -14.14 -45.55
N LEU A 6 -10.31 -15.30 -45.71
CA LEU A 6 -10.21 -16.29 -44.64
C LEU A 6 -9.10 -15.98 -43.62
N ILE A 7 -8.10 -15.18 -44.02
CA ILE A 7 -6.96 -14.82 -43.15
C ILE A 7 -7.29 -13.62 -42.25
N LEU A 8 -8.21 -12.73 -42.68
CA LEU A 8 -8.64 -11.57 -41.88
C LEU A 8 -9.59 -11.96 -40.73
N GLY A 9 -10.18 -13.15 -40.75
CA GLY A 9 -11.08 -13.64 -39.68
C GLY A 9 -10.39 -14.27 -38.47
N ILE A 10 -9.10 -14.63 -38.57
CA ILE A 10 -8.39 -15.38 -37.52
C ILE A 10 -7.51 -14.47 -36.62
N CYS A 11 -7.26 -13.22 -37.01
CA CYS A 11 -6.38 -12.32 -36.23
C CYS A 11 -7.08 -11.52 -35.10
N ILE A 12 -8.37 -11.70 -34.85
CA ILE A 12 -9.14 -10.87 -33.87
C ILE A 12 -9.35 -11.57 -32.50
N LEU A 13 -8.93 -12.83 -32.34
CA LEU A 13 -9.19 -13.60 -31.11
C LEU A 13 -7.98 -13.82 -30.20
N ILE A 14 -6.92 -13.03 -30.33
CA ILE A 14 -5.98 -12.83 -29.21
C ILE A 14 -6.57 -11.73 -28.32
N HIS A 15 -7.78 -11.98 -27.81
CA HIS A 15 -8.18 -11.35 -26.55
C HIS A 15 -7.30 -12.02 -25.50
N CYS A 16 -6.18 -11.38 -25.21
CA CYS A 16 -5.42 -11.63 -24.01
C CYS A 16 -6.43 -11.54 -22.86
N GLN A 17 -6.94 -12.68 -22.41
CA GLN A 17 -7.62 -12.76 -21.13
C GLN A 17 -6.54 -12.47 -20.11
N ALA A 18 -6.28 -11.18 -19.89
CA ALA A 18 -5.69 -10.74 -18.66
C ALA A 18 -6.62 -11.30 -17.61
N VAL A 19 -6.22 -12.42 -16.99
CA VAL A 19 -6.88 -12.95 -15.80
C VAL A 19 -6.96 -11.75 -14.89
N ALA A 20 -8.16 -11.19 -14.74
CA ALA A 20 -8.38 -10.05 -13.88
C ALA A 20 -7.93 -10.53 -12.50
N GLN A 21 -6.77 -10.06 -12.06
CA GLN A 21 -6.23 -10.45 -10.78
C GLN A 21 -7.26 -9.97 -9.76
N THR A 22 -7.98 -10.91 -9.12
CA THR A 22 -9.07 -10.59 -8.20
C THR A 22 -8.60 -9.69 -7.08
N TYR A 23 -7.34 -9.91 -6.68
CA TYR A 23 -6.60 -9.14 -5.69
C TYR A 23 -5.29 -8.64 -6.30
N PHE A 24 -4.97 -7.40 -5.98
CA PHE A 24 -3.74 -6.73 -6.33
C PHE A 24 -2.54 -7.44 -5.70
N GLU A 25 -1.52 -7.63 -6.53
CA GLU A 25 -0.18 -7.99 -6.12
C GLU A 25 0.75 -7.11 -6.94
N GLY A 26 1.73 -6.51 -6.29
CA GLY A 26 2.71 -5.70 -7.00
C GLY A 26 3.29 -4.58 -6.16
N TYR A 27 3.62 -3.50 -6.85
CA TYR A 27 4.44 -2.43 -6.33
C TYR A 27 3.70 -1.09 -6.37
N ILE A 28 3.83 -0.31 -5.30
CA ILE A 28 3.34 1.06 -5.19
C ILE A 28 4.49 1.95 -4.72
N LEU A 29 4.79 2.98 -5.49
CA LEU A 29 5.68 4.06 -5.03
C LEU A 29 4.83 5.16 -4.42
N TYR A 30 5.08 5.47 -3.17
CA TYR A 30 4.52 6.65 -2.51
C TYR A 30 5.57 7.75 -2.42
N LYS A 31 5.14 8.99 -2.64
CA LYS A 31 5.92 10.19 -2.31
C LYS A 31 5.34 10.84 -1.06
N TYR A 32 6.20 11.29 -0.17
CA TYR A 32 5.86 12.03 1.03
C TYR A 32 6.07 13.52 0.79
N GLU A 33 5.09 14.31 1.19
CA GLU A 33 5.18 15.76 1.21
C GLU A 33 4.71 16.24 2.58
N TYR A 34 5.53 17.07 3.23
CA TYR A 34 5.30 17.56 4.58
C TYR A 34 4.89 19.03 4.53
N PHE A 35 3.92 19.38 5.36
CA PHE A 35 3.35 20.71 5.41
C PHE A 35 3.16 21.14 6.86
N SER A 36 3.49 22.38 7.19
CA SER A 36 3.07 22.97 8.48
C SER A 36 1.55 23.14 8.49
N ILE A 37 0.97 23.33 9.68
CA ILE A 37 -0.49 23.41 9.84
C ILE A 37 -1.15 24.57 9.05
N ASP A 38 -0.39 25.61 8.71
CA ASP A 38 -0.81 26.72 7.85
C ASP A 38 -0.73 26.41 6.34
N GLY A 39 -0.33 25.20 5.97
CA GLY A 39 -0.28 24.70 4.59
C GLY A 39 1.03 25.00 3.84
N LYS A 40 2.04 25.56 4.50
CA LYS A 40 3.35 25.78 3.86
C LYS A 40 4.10 24.45 3.69
N ASN A 41 4.58 24.18 2.49
CA ASN A 41 5.41 23.00 2.22
C ASN A 41 6.76 23.12 2.95
N ILE A 42 7.03 22.17 3.85
CA ILE A 42 8.24 22.05 4.66
C ILE A 42 9.03 20.76 4.33
N SER A 43 8.69 20.06 3.24
CA SER A 43 9.27 18.76 2.86
C SER A 43 10.80 18.80 2.83
N LYS A 44 11.40 19.86 2.26
CA LYS A 44 12.86 20.02 2.21
C LYS A 44 13.51 20.02 3.61
N GLN A 45 12.82 20.53 4.63
CA GLN A 45 13.32 20.60 6.00
C GLN A 45 13.15 19.25 6.72
N MET A 46 12.12 18.50 6.33
CA MET A 46 11.75 17.23 6.98
C MET A 46 12.50 16.03 6.40
N HIS A 47 12.93 16.07 5.13
CA HIS A 47 13.57 14.93 4.47
C HIS A 47 14.91 14.51 5.08
N ASP A 48 15.56 15.36 5.89
CA ASP A 48 16.77 14.97 6.63
C ASP A 48 16.45 13.98 7.77
N LEU A 49 15.19 13.93 8.24
CA LEU A 49 14.76 13.13 9.39
C LEU A 49 13.64 12.14 9.06
N HIS A 50 13.00 12.31 7.91
CA HIS A 50 11.82 11.55 7.51
C HIS A 50 11.94 11.07 6.05
N PRO A 51 11.32 9.93 5.72
CA PRO A 51 11.38 9.39 4.36
C PRO A 51 10.73 10.36 3.36
N SER A 52 11.33 10.49 2.18
CA SER A 52 10.72 11.22 1.06
C SER A 52 9.90 10.30 0.15
N GLU A 53 10.20 9.00 0.18
CA GLU A 53 9.53 7.96 -0.61
C GLU A 53 9.28 6.70 0.21
N GLN A 54 8.27 5.93 -0.18
CA GLN A 54 8.09 4.55 0.28
C GLN A 54 7.85 3.64 -0.93
N HIS A 55 8.76 2.68 -1.08
CA HIS A 55 8.74 1.61 -2.06
C HIS A 55 7.99 0.43 -1.46
N TYR A 56 6.70 0.32 -1.76
CA TYR A 56 5.79 -0.64 -1.13
C TYR A 56 5.51 -1.82 -2.04
N TYR A 57 5.75 -3.03 -1.55
CA TYR A 57 5.49 -4.28 -2.25
C TYR A 57 4.48 -5.08 -1.43
N ILE A 58 3.42 -5.56 -2.07
CA ILE A 58 2.35 -6.29 -1.38
C ILE A 58 1.86 -7.44 -2.23
N ASN A 59 1.64 -8.58 -1.58
CA ASN A 59 0.94 -9.73 -2.14
C ASN A 59 -0.27 -10.11 -1.27
N GLN A 60 -0.85 -11.28 -1.50
CA GLN A 60 -2.09 -11.67 -0.82
C GLN A 60 -1.96 -11.80 0.71
N GLY A 61 -0.76 -11.95 1.29
CA GLY A 61 -0.62 -12.08 2.74
C GLY A 61 0.59 -11.37 3.34
N ASN A 62 1.38 -10.67 2.53
CA ASN A 62 2.64 -10.08 2.98
C ASN A 62 2.80 -8.70 2.37
N TYR A 63 3.49 -7.81 3.08
CA TYR A 63 3.98 -6.58 2.49
C TYR A 63 5.36 -6.24 3.01
N VAL A 64 6.15 -5.53 2.21
CA VAL A 64 7.41 -4.94 2.61
C VAL A 64 7.51 -3.52 2.06
N ALA A 65 8.06 -2.62 2.87
CA ALA A 65 8.22 -1.21 2.58
C ALA A 65 9.68 -0.82 2.77
N TYR A 66 10.24 -0.11 1.78
CA TYR A 66 11.56 0.48 1.87
C TYR A 66 11.49 2.00 1.67
N ASP A 67 12.44 2.74 2.25
CA ASP A 67 12.57 4.18 2.01
C ASP A 67 13.26 4.48 0.66
N GLN A 68 13.51 5.76 0.38
CA GLN A 68 14.20 6.20 -0.84
C GLN A 68 15.61 5.58 -1.01
N ASP A 69 16.27 5.23 0.08
CA ASP A 69 17.64 4.68 0.10
C ASP A 69 17.65 3.15 0.18
N GLN A 70 16.48 2.51 -0.02
CA GLN A 70 16.27 1.06 0.09
C GLN A 70 16.49 0.51 1.51
N ASN A 71 16.41 1.33 2.56
CA ASN A 71 16.38 0.81 3.91
C ASN A 71 15.01 0.22 4.21
N LEU A 72 14.99 -0.94 4.87
CA LEU A 72 13.75 -1.54 5.37
C LEU A 72 13.05 -0.54 6.29
N MET A 73 11.79 -0.20 5.98
CA MET A 73 10.92 0.54 6.87
C MET A 73 10.05 -0.41 7.68
N GLN A 74 9.35 -1.30 6.97
CA GLN A 74 8.34 -2.19 7.53
C GLN A 74 8.28 -3.49 6.73
N LEU A 75 8.05 -4.61 7.39
CA LEU A 75 7.73 -5.89 6.77
C LEU A 75 6.64 -6.56 7.61
N TYR A 76 5.59 -7.05 6.96
CA TYR A 76 4.60 -7.92 7.56
C TYR A 76 4.55 -9.25 6.81
N ASN A 77 4.50 -10.33 7.58
CA ASN A 77 4.31 -11.68 7.09
C ASN A 77 3.13 -12.35 7.80
N ALA A 78 2.09 -12.74 7.05
CA ALA A 78 0.88 -13.34 7.60
C ALA A 78 1.07 -14.77 8.15
N GLU A 79 2.03 -15.56 7.65
CA GLU A 79 2.24 -16.95 8.08
C GLU A 79 2.54 -17.02 9.58
N GLY A 80 3.32 -16.07 10.09
CA GLY A 80 3.65 -15.94 11.51
C GLY A 80 2.97 -14.77 12.23
N ASN A 81 2.11 -14.00 11.54
CA ASN A 81 1.59 -12.69 12.01
C ASN A 81 2.70 -11.75 12.50
N GLN A 82 3.87 -11.79 11.86
CA GLN A 82 5.06 -11.07 12.32
C GLN A 82 5.16 -9.74 11.62
N TYR A 83 5.44 -8.70 12.40
CA TYR A 83 5.74 -7.37 11.89
C TYR A 83 7.16 -6.98 12.30
N PHE A 84 7.93 -6.52 11.32
CA PHE A 84 9.28 -6.03 11.50
C PHE A 84 9.35 -4.57 11.10
N PHE A 85 10.13 -3.79 11.83
CA PHE A 85 10.37 -2.39 11.52
C PHE A 85 11.77 -1.96 11.92
N LYS A 86 12.33 -1.01 11.18
CA LYS A 86 13.62 -0.42 11.49
C LYS A 86 13.44 0.73 12.47
N ARG A 87 14.32 0.81 13.47
CA ARG A 87 14.43 1.96 14.38
C ARG A 87 15.90 2.20 14.72
N GLY A 88 16.44 3.31 14.24
CA GLY A 88 17.89 3.54 14.23
C GLY A 88 18.59 2.44 13.42
N ASP A 89 19.66 1.89 13.96
CA ASP A 89 20.45 0.84 13.28
C ASP A 89 19.87 -0.57 13.43
N GLY A 90 18.84 -0.75 14.27
CA GLY A 90 18.25 -2.06 14.56
C GLY A 90 16.96 -2.35 13.78
N VAL A 91 16.68 -3.64 13.58
CA VAL A 91 15.39 -4.15 13.12
C VAL A 91 14.73 -4.89 14.28
N TYR A 92 13.49 -4.53 14.58
CA TYR A 92 12.72 -5.03 15.70
C TYR A 92 11.56 -5.89 15.18
N LYS A 93 11.15 -6.88 15.97
CA LYS A 93 10.03 -7.77 15.67
C LYS A 93 8.94 -7.63 16.73
N LEU A 94 7.69 -7.62 16.29
CA LEU A 94 6.50 -7.76 17.14
C LEU A 94 5.48 -8.71 16.51
N ASP A 95 4.54 -9.21 17.31
CA ASP A 95 3.33 -9.87 16.82
C ASP A 95 2.31 -8.79 16.43
N ALA A 96 1.86 -8.79 15.18
CA ALA A 96 0.97 -7.76 14.64
C ALA A 96 -0.42 -7.78 15.29
N GLY A 97 -0.76 -8.83 16.04
CA GLY A 97 -2.01 -9.00 16.78
C GLY A 97 -1.96 -8.46 18.21
N ASP A 98 -0.78 -8.29 18.81
CA ASP A 98 -0.57 -7.94 20.22
C ASP A 98 -0.73 -6.42 20.50
N VAL A 99 -1.73 -5.84 19.85
CA VAL A 99 -2.14 -4.44 20.00
C VAL A 99 -3.65 -4.45 20.19
N SER A 100 -4.13 -3.82 21.26
CA SER A 100 -5.55 -3.81 21.58
C SER A 100 -6.34 -3.07 20.49
N TYR A 101 -7.14 -3.83 19.73
CA TYR A 101 -8.10 -3.31 18.77
C TYR A 101 -9.12 -2.42 19.48
N LYS A 102 -9.19 -1.13 19.14
CA LYS A 102 -10.10 -0.16 19.78
C LYS A 102 -11.38 0.13 18.99
N GLY A 103 -11.74 -0.71 18.01
CA GLY A 103 -12.89 -0.47 17.14
C GLY A 103 -12.52 0.33 15.89
N SER A 104 -13.40 0.32 14.89
CA SER A 104 -13.05 0.82 13.56
C SER A 104 -12.87 2.33 13.52
N GLY A 105 -13.67 3.14 14.23
CA GLY A 105 -13.49 4.61 14.29
C GLY A 105 -13.49 5.32 12.92
N TYR A 106 -13.80 4.58 11.85
CA TYR A 106 -13.69 4.99 10.47
C TYR A 106 -15.03 5.53 9.98
N SER A 107 -15.01 6.71 9.37
CA SER A 107 -16.14 7.31 8.68
C SER A 107 -15.90 7.26 7.17
N LEU A 108 -16.81 6.63 6.42
CA LEU A 108 -16.74 6.55 4.96
C LEU A 108 -17.28 7.84 4.34
N PHE A 109 -16.51 8.41 3.42
CA PHE A 109 -16.88 9.61 2.67
C PHE A 109 -16.75 9.36 1.17
N GLU A 110 -17.77 9.73 0.41
CA GLU A 110 -17.72 9.71 -1.05
C GLU A 110 -17.10 10.99 -1.62
N LYS A 111 -15.99 11.47 -1.03
CA LYS A 111 -15.24 12.57 -1.64
C LYS A 111 -14.48 12.04 -2.84
N GLN A 112 -15.08 12.20 -4.01
CA GLN A 112 -14.48 11.74 -5.26
C GLN A 112 -13.30 12.63 -5.65
N GLN A 113 -12.11 12.04 -5.64
CA GLN A 113 -10.93 12.61 -6.27
C GLN A 113 -10.24 11.58 -7.14
N LYS A 114 -9.33 12.03 -8.00
CA LYS A 114 -8.49 11.16 -8.81
C LYS A 114 -7.07 11.18 -8.27
N VAL A 115 -6.51 9.99 -8.08
CA VAL A 115 -5.07 9.79 -7.83
C VAL A 115 -4.55 8.92 -8.96
N LEU A 116 -3.58 9.43 -9.72
CA LEU A 116 -3.20 8.87 -11.02
C LEU A 116 -4.44 8.70 -11.93
N LYS A 117 -4.67 7.48 -12.44
CA LYS A 117 -5.84 7.12 -13.26
C LYS A 117 -7.03 6.61 -12.45
N TYR A 118 -6.92 6.51 -11.12
CA TYR A 118 -7.90 5.83 -10.28
C TYR A 118 -8.90 6.84 -9.69
N ALA A 119 -10.19 6.57 -9.89
CA ALA A 119 -11.24 7.21 -9.11
C ALA A 119 -11.20 6.68 -7.68
N CYS A 120 -11.22 7.60 -6.71
CA CYS A 120 -11.05 7.29 -5.31
C CYS A 120 -12.32 7.58 -4.49
N LYS A 121 -12.54 6.72 -3.49
CA LYS A 121 -13.34 7.01 -2.30
C LYS A 121 -12.40 7.45 -1.18
N SER A 122 -12.96 7.94 -0.08
CA SER A 122 -12.18 8.30 1.10
C SER A 122 -12.76 7.69 2.37
N VAL A 123 -11.88 7.41 3.33
CA VAL A 123 -12.25 7.09 4.70
C VAL A 123 -11.47 8.01 5.63
N GLU A 124 -12.11 8.46 6.69
CA GLU A 124 -11.48 9.28 7.74
C GLU A 124 -11.40 8.50 9.04
N LYS A 125 -10.32 8.68 9.79
CA LYS A 125 -10.22 8.27 11.18
C LYS A 125 -9.37 9.26 11.96
N GLU A 126 -9.92 9.78 13.06
CA GLU A 126 -9.22 10.72 13.95
C GLU A 126 -8.67 11.95 13.19
N GLY A 127 -9.42 12.45 12.21
CA GLY A 127 -9.02 13.57 11.34
C GLY A 127 -8.07 13.19 10.20
N ASN A 128 -7.47 12.00 10.22
CA ASN A 128 -6.65 11.50 9.12
C ASN A 128 -7.52 11.00 7.98
N LEU A 129 -7.17 11.38 6.75
CA LEU A 129 -7.96 11.07 5.56
C LEU A 129 -7.19 10.14 4.64
N THR A 130 -7.76 8.98 4.30
CA THR A 130 -7.18 8.03 3.36
C THR A 130 -8.09 7.84 2.16
N TYR A 131 -7.52 7.98 0.98
CA TYR A 131 -8.16 7.79 -0.30
C TYR A 131 -7.72 6.48 -0.93
N TYR A 132 -8.69 5.72 -1.43
CA TYR A 132 -8.47 4.37 -1.95
C TYR A 132 -9.32 4.14 -3.19
N SER A 133 -8.94 3.14 -3.98
CA SER A 133 -9.71 2.68 -5.14
C SER A 133 -10.04 1.21 -4.98
N ASP A 134 -11.30 0.83 -5.21
CA ASP A 134 -11.75 -0.58 -5.15
C ASP A 134 -11.02 -1.48 -6.15
N LEU A 135 -10.35 -0.88 -7.15
CA LEU A 135 -9.53 -1.58 -8.15
C LEU A 135 -8.17 -2.04 -7.61
N ILE A 136 -7.67 -1.43 -6.54
CA ILE A 136 -6.38 -1.74 -5.92
C ILE A 136 -6.67 -2.31 -4.53
N ARG A 137 -6.95 -3.61 -4.47
CA ARG A 137 -7.40 -4.28 -3.23
C ARG A 137 -6.73 -5.62 -3.01
N VAL A 138 -6.51 -5.98 -1.75
CA VAL A 138 -6.08 -7.31 -1.31
C VAL A 138 -7.26 -8.11 -0.76
N ASP A 139 -7.03 -9.38 -0.42
CA ASP A 139 -8.01 -10.14 0.34
C ASP A 139 -7.93 -9.74 1.82
N PRO A 140 -8.96 -9.09 2.39
CA PRO A 140 -8.92 -8.65 3.78
C PRO A 140 -8.78 -9.81 4.77
N MET A 141 -9.21 -11.03 4.41
CA MET A 141 -9.12 -12.19 5.30
C MET A 141 -7.68 -12.58 5.61
N MET A 142 -6.77 -12.36 4.66
CA MET A 142 -5.36 -12.68 4.80
C MET A 142 -4.62 -11.76 5.78
N PHE A 143 -5.24 -10.63 6.14
CA PHE A 143 -4.71 -9.65 7.08
C PHE A 143 -5.58 -9.55 8.35
N SER A 144 -6.51 -10.49 8.58
CA SER A 144 -7.47 -10.42 9.69
C SER A 144 -6.83 -10.36 11.09
N ASN A 145 -5.63 -10.93 11.26
CA ASN A 145 -4.88 -10.90 12.52
C ASN A 145 -3.94 -9.70 12.68
N HIS A 146 -3.84 -8.84 11.67
CA HIS A 146 -2.97 -7.65 11.70
C HIS A 146 -3.69 -6.47 12.36
N ASN A 147 -3.62 -6.40 13.69
CA ASN A 147 -4.19 -5.31 14.50
C ASN A 147 -3.33 -4.05 14.50
N LEU A 148 -2.02 -4.16 14.22
CA LEU A 148 -1.11 -3.00 14.23
C LEU A 148 -1.56 -1.93 13.23
N GLY A 149 -1.67 -0.69 13.70
CA GLY A 149 -2.14 0.46 12.90
C GLY A 149 -3.58 0.32 12.44
N ASP A 150 -4.39 -0.53 13.09
CA ASP A 150 -5.77 -0.85 12.69
C ASP A 150 -5.89 -1.38 11.25
N TRP A 151 -4.86 -2.07 10.76
CA TRP A 151 -4.79 -2.53 9.37
C TRP A 151 -5.96 -3.44 9.00
N ASN A 152 -6.30 -4.42 9.85
CA ASN A 152 -7.46 -5.28 9.63
C ASN A 152 -8.79 -4.50 9.61
N ALA A 153 -8.94 -3.51 10.49
CA ALA A 153 -10.13 -2.67 10.60
C ALA A 153 -10.31 -1.84 9.33
N TYR A 154 -9.22 -1.22 8.87
CA TYR A 154 -9.18 -0.46 7.63
C TYR A 154 -9.59 -1.33 6.45
N LEU A 155 -8.94 -2.47 6.26
CA LEU A 155 -9.25 -3.38 5.15
C LEU A 155 -10.68 -3.94 5.23
N SER A 156 -11.21 -4.17 6.43
CA SER A 156 -12.60 -4.58 6.61
C SER A 156 -13.57 -3.50 6.13
N VAL A 157 -13.32 -2.24 6.48
CA VAL A 157 -14.16 -1.10 6.09
C VAL A 157 -14.07 -0.79 4.60
N THR A 158 -12.88 -0.93 4.00
CA THR A 158 -12.67 -0.62 2.57
C THR A 158 -12.91 -1.81 1.64
N GLY A 159 -13.24 -2.99 2.16
CA GLY A 159 -13.37 -4.21 1.37
C GLY A 159 -12.04 -4.68 0.76
N GLY A 160 -10.94 -4.45 1.49
CA GLY A 160 -9.58 -4.83 1.11
C GLY A 160 -8.84 -3.77 0.29
N ALA A 161 -9.46 -2.63 -0.02
CA ALA A 161 -8.81 -1.60 -0.83
C ALA A 161 -7.64 -0.95 -0.10
N LEU A 162 -6.54 -0.75 -0.82
CA LEU A 162 -5.32 -0.13 -0.31
C LEU A 162 -5.39 1.39 -0.46
N GLY A 163 -4.87 2.11 0.53
CA GLY A 163 -4.73 3.55 0.49
C GLY A 163 -3.72 3.96 -0.58
N ILE A 164 -4.14 4.80 -1.53
CA ILE A 164 -3.27 5.34 -2.59
C ILE A 164 -2.99 6.84 -2.41
N LYS A 165 -3.68 7.49 -1.47
CA LYS A 165 -3.26 8.76 -0.89
C LYS A 165 -3.70 8.83 0.57
N SER A 166 -2.86 9.33 1.46
CA SER A 166 -3.23 9.62 2.85
C SER A 166 -2.79 11.02 3.23
N VAL A 167 -3.60 11.69 4.06
CA VAL A 167 -3.29 12.94 4.74
C VAL A 167 -3.33 12.64 6.21
N ILE A 168 -2.16 12.68 6.86
CA ILE A 168 -1.99 12.30 8.26
C ILE A 168 -1.58 13.54 9.03
N PHE A 169 -2.35 13.88 10.07
CA PHE A 169 -2.13 15.04 10.91
C PHE A 169 -1.30 14.67 12.14
N HIS A 170 -0.29 15.48 12.42
CA HIS A 170 0.45 15.53 13.68
C HIS A 170 0.17 16.86 14.37
N GLU A 171 0.75 17.08 15.55
CA GLU A 171 0.51 18.29 16.35
C GLU A 171 0.92 19.58 15.59
N ASP A 172 2.10 19.58 14.98
CA ASP A 172 2.68 20.79 14.36
C ASP A 172 2.69 20.78 12.82
N TYR A 173 2.42 19.62 12.21
CA TYR A 173 2.51 19.43 10.76
C TYR A 173 1.55 18.34 10.29
N TYR A 174 1.34 18.24 8.99
CA TYR A 174 0.71 17.10 8.37
C TYR A 174 1.57 16.57 7.23
N VAL A 175 1.39 15.28 6.92
CA VAL A 175 2.09 14.60 5.83
C VAL A 175 1.07 14.09 4.82
N GLU A 176 1.32 14.38 3.55
CA GLU A 176 0.64 13.76 2.43
C GLU A 176 1.50 12.64 1.87
N MET A 177 1.00 11.41 1.94
CA MET A 177 1.60 10.25 1.30
C MET A 177 0.79 9.93 0.05
N THR A 178 1.33 10.17 -1.15
CA THR A 178 0.58 10.01 -2.41
C THR A 178 1.26 8.99 -3.33
N ALA A 179 0.50 8.01 -3.83
CA ALA A 179 0.98 7.07 -4.82
C ALA A 179 1.31 7.80 -6.14
N THR A 180 2.56 7.72 -6.56
CA THR A 180 3.05 8.27 -7.84
C THR A 180 3.21 7.19 -8.91
N LYS A 181 3.24 5.92 -8.49
CA LYS A 181 3.36 4.77 -9.38
C LYS A 181 2.66 3.55 -8.77
N ILE A 182 1.88 2.83 -9.57
CA ILE A 182 1.23 1.56 -9.19
C ILE A 182 1.43 0.56 -10.33
N GLU A 183 2.10 -0.55 -10.03
CA GLU A 183 2.46 -1.60 -10.99
C GLU A 183 2.01 -2.97 -10.49
N PRO A 184 0.95 -3.56 -11.08
CA PRO A 184 0.64 -4.97 -10.89
C PRO A 184 1.80 -5.82 -11.40
N LYS A 185 2.37 -6.66 -10.53
CA LYS A 185 3.41 -7.61 -10.90
C LYS A 185 3.44 -8.76 -9.93
N LYS A 186 3.87 -9.93 -10.41
CA LYS A 186 4.16 -11.06 -9.53
C LYS A 186 5.42 -10.78 -8.71
N LEU A 187 5.34 -11.10 -7.43
CA LEU A 187 6.40 -10.90 -6.44
C LEU A 187 6.94 -12.25 -6.00
N ASP A 188 8.25 -12.29 -5.76
CA ASP A 188 8.89 -13.48 -5.21
C ASP A 188 8.63 -13.53 -3.70
N GLN A 189 8.23 -14.69 -3.19
CA GLN A 189 7.99 -14.88 -1.76
C GLN A 189 9.26 -14.58 -0.92
N ALA A 190 10.45 -14.77 -1.50
CA ALA A 190 11.72 -14.42 -0.87
C ALA A 190 11.86 -12.93 -0.52
N GLN A 191 11.08 -12.04 -1.16
CA GLN A 191 11.07 -10.60 -0.85
C GLN A 191 10.41 -10.27 0.50
N PHE A 192 9.72 -11.24 1.11
CA PHE A 192 9.02 -11.09 2.39
C PHE A 192 9.65 -11.92 3.51
N ASP A 193 10.88 -12.37 3.30
CA ASP A 193 11.67 -13.16 4.23
C ASP A 193 12.70 -12.26 4.90
N ILE A 194 12.57 -12.09 6.22
CA ILE A 194 13.43 -11.18 6.97
C ILE A 194 14.90 -11.64 6.97
N GLU A 195 15.17 -12.94 6.99
CA GLU A 195 16.54 -13.46 7.03
C GLU A 195 17.26 -13.15 5.73
N LYS A 196 16.56 -13.31 4.59
CA LYS A 196 17.06 -12.91 3.28
C LYS A 196 17.27 -11.40 3.14
N ILE A 197 16.35 -10.59 3.67
CA ILE A 197 16.49 -9.12 3.67
C ILE A 197 17.71 -8.69 4.49
N LEU A 198 17.95 -9.32 5.63
CA LEU A 198 19.08 -9.01 6.51
C LEU A 198 20.39 -9.68 6.08
N GLY A 199 20.37 -10.57 5.09
CA GLY A 199 21.54 -11.32 4.65
C GLY A 199 22.05 -12.32 5.69
N ILE A 200 21.15 -12.83 6.54
CA ILE A 200 21.46 -13.82 7.58
C ILE A 200 21.10 -15.20 7.01
N ASN A 201 22.04 -16.14 7.07
CA ASN A 201 21.84 -17.56 6.70
C ASN A 201 21.79 -18.44 7.94
#